data_AF-A0A2W4L1N6-F1
#
_entry.id   AF-A0A2W4L1N6-F1
#
_cell.length_a   1.000
_cell.length_b   1.000
_cell.length_c   1.000
_cell.angle_alpha   90.00
_cell.angle_beta   90.00
_cell.angle_gamma   90.00
#
_symmetry.space_group_name_H-M   'P 1'
#
loop_
_entity.id
_entity.type
_entity.pdbx_description
1 polymer ?
#
loop_
_entity_poly.entity_id
_entity_poly.type
_entity_poly.pdbx_seq_one_letter_code
_entity_poly.pdbx_strand_id
1 'polypeptide(L)'
;MESVAGNNLIRARKYRSARERASRSAGKNNKPVSRRDLTYDRKRDLPGLIALWPWEIEDESLQGHRKIVDLLQRALRLERKRGIGRHWTYDVARHARLLAAYRAESAALNARLRASARETGKRHEQTGTNVPAELQSNSESIGGLGCNSRAMG
;
A
#
# COMPACT_ATOMS: atom_id res chain seq x y z
N MET A 1 40.70 -2.08 38.86
CA MET A 1 39.86 -3.03 38.11
C MET A 1 38.40 -2.70 38.37
N GLU A 2 37.83 -1.70 37.69
CA GLU A 2 36.38 -1.54 37.66
C GLU A 2 35.94 -1.20 36.23
N SER A 3 35.15 -2.10 35.67
CA SER A 3 34.65 -2.11 34.31
C SER A 3 33.51 -1.10 34.18
N VAL A 4 33.72 -0.01 33.45
CA VAL A 4 32.66 0.96 33.12
C VAL A 4 31.84 0.43 31.94
N ALA A 5 31.03 -0.58 32.22
CA ALA A 5 30.00 -1.07 31.31
C ALA A 5 28.79 -0.14 31.37
N GLY A 6 28.83 0.99 30.66
CA GLY A 6 27.69 1.92 30.73
C GLY A 6 27.75 3.08 29.77
N ASN A 7 27.67 2.83 28.44
CA ASN A 7 27.14 3.84 27.49
C ASN A 7 26.88 3.35 26.04
N ASN A 8 26.55 2.07 25.83
CA ASN A 8 26.38 1.53 24.47
C ASN A 8 24.94 1.57 23.91
N LEU A 9 23.93 2.01 24.67
CA LEU A 9 22.52 1.97 24.22
C LEU A 9 22.14 3.07 23.20
N ILE A 10 22.85 4.20 23.17
CA ILE A 10 22.50 5.33 22.28
C ILE A 10 23.09 5.15 20.87
N ARG A 11 24.22 4.44 20.71
CA ARG A 11 24.93 4.28 19.43
C ARG A 11 24.26 3.28 18.46
N ALA A 12 23.57 2.26 18.98
CA ALA A 12 22.84 1.26 18.18
C ALA A 12 21.62 1.84 17.43
N ARG A 13 21.13 3.03 17.82
CA ARG A 13 19.97 3.68 17.19
C ARG A 13 20.27 4.20 15.78
N LYS A 14 21.52 4.61 15.50
CA LYS A 14 21.93 5.30 14.27
C LYS A 14 22.11 4.33 13.08
N TYR A 15 22.53 3.09 13.35
CA TYR A 15 22.87 2.09 12.32
C TYR A 15 21.82 0.98 12.14
N ARG A 16 20.57 1.23 12.53
CA ARG A 16 19.50 0.26 12.30
C ARG A 16 19.30 0.05 10.79
N SER A 17 19.33 -1.20 10.36
CA SER A 17 19.21 -1.55 8.93
C SER A 17 17.89 -1.05 8.34
N ALA A 18 17.85 -0.76 7.03
CA ALA A 18 16.60 -0.40 6.35
C ALA A 18 15.52 -1.48 6.55
N ARG A 19 15.93 -2.75 6.58
CA ARG A 19 15.08 -3.91 6.85
C ARG A 19 14.46 -3.88 8.26
N GLU A 20 15.24 -3.55 9.29
CA GLU A 20 14.72 -3.39 10.67
C GLU A 20 13.82 -2.15 10.83
N ARG A 21 14.09 -1.09 10.10
CA ARG A 21 13.20 0.08 10.05
C ARG A 21 11.86 -0.29 9.42
N ALA A 22 11.89 -1.05 8.33
CA ALA A 22 10.70 -1.55 7.64
C ALA A 22 9.90 -2.57 8.48
N SER A 23 10.56 -3.52 9.15
CA SER A 23 9.88 -4.51 9.99
C SER A 23 9.26 -3.90 11.25
N ARG A 24 9.89 -2.88 11.84
CA ARG A 24 9.26 -2.10 12.94
C ARG A 24 8.14 -1.18 12.47
N SER A 25 8.15 -0.70 11.21
CA SER A 25 7.01 0.05 10.67
C SER A 25 5.83 -0.87 10.37
N ALA A 26 6.09 -2.09 9.89
CA ALA A 26 5.06 -3.10 9.64
C ALA A 26 4.25 -3.46 10.90
N GLY A 27 4.91 -3.53 12.07
CA GLY A 27 4.26 -3.82 13.36
C GLY A 27 3.36 -2.72 13.91
N LYS A 28 3.50 -1.46 13.47
CA LYS A 28 2.65 -0.34 13.95
C LYS A 28 1.20 -0.43 13.46
N ASN A 29 0.95 -1.16 12.38
CA ASN A 29 -0.37 -1.28 11.77
C ASN A 29 -1.21 -2.42 12.39
N ASN A 30 -0.64 -3.22 13.30
CA ASN A 30 -1.35 -4.33 13.97
C ASN A 30 -2.10 -3.88 15.25
N LYS A 31 -2.44 -2.59 15.38
CA LYS A 31 -3.24 -2.14 16.53
C LYS A 31 -4.66 -2.68 16.38
N PRO A 32 -5.20 -3.43 17.38
CA PRO A 32 -6.52 -4.03 17.27
C PRO A 32 -7.56 -2.96 16.92
N VAL A 33 -8.38 -3.28 15.92
CA VAL A 33 -9.47 -2.43 15.45
C VAL A 33 -10.39 -2.15 16.63
N SER A 34 -10.59 -0.88 16.97
CA SER A 34 -11.45 -0.48 18.08
C SER A 34 -12.91 -0.74 17.71
N ARG A 35 -13.80 -0.94 18.70
CA ARG A 35 -15.26 -1.00 18.44
C ARG A 35 -15.75 0.19 17.61
N ARG A 36 -15.20 1.39 17.83
CA ARG A 36 -15.56 2.60 17.07
C ARG A 36 -15.15 2.53 15.60
N ASP A 37 -14.05 1.83 15.31
CA ASP A 37 -13.58 1.61 13.95
C ASP A 37 -14.50 0.60 13.24
N LEU A 38 -15.09 -0.36 13.98
CA LEU A 38 -16.04 -1.34 13.45
C LEU A 38 -17.43 -0.76 13.19
N THR A 39 -17.83 0.29 13.93
CA THR A 39 -19.12 0.97 13.74
C THR A 39 -19.08 2.05 12.66
N TYR A 40 -17.93 2.28 12.04
CA TYR A 40 -17.77 3.28 11.00
C TYR A 40 -18.59 2.90 9.77
N ASP A 41 -19.45 3.82 9.35
CA ASP A 41 -20.18 3.73 8.09
C ASP A 41 -19.74 4.89 7.20
N ARG A 42 -19.17 4.54 6.04
CA ARG A 42 -18.65 5.49 5.07
C ARG A 42 -19.71 6.51 4.63
N LYS A 43 -20.93 6.08 4.30
CA LYS A 43 -21.96 6.99 3.75
C LYS A 43 -22.51 7.93 4.82
N ARG A 44 -22.58 7.46 6.07
CA ARG A 44 -23.07 8.23 7.23
C ARG A 44 -22.03 9.19 7.79
N ASP A 45 -20.81 8.70 8.00
CA ASP A 45 -19.82 9.39 8.83
C ASP A 45 -18.91 10.33 8.04
N LEU A 46 -18.57 9.97 6.81
CA LEU A 46 -17.54 10.65 6.01
C LEU A 46 -17.93 12.08 5.58
N PRO A 47 -19.19 12.37 5.15
CA PRO A 47 -19.62 13.73 4.80
C PRO A 47 -19.43 14.75 5.92
N GLY A 48 -19.58 14.33 7.18
CA GLY A 48 -19.43 15.20 8.35
C GLY A 48 -17.98 15.43 8.77
N LEU A 49 -17.01 14.68 8.23
CA LEU A 49 -15.60 14.74 8.64
C LEU A 49 -14.73 15.46 7.62
N ILE A 50 -14.97 15.21 6.34
CA ILE A 50 -14.24 15.76 5.20
C ILE A 50 -15.21 16.18 4.10
N ALA A 51 -14.88 17.25 3.38
CA ALA A 51 -15.66 17.69 2.24
C ALA A 51 -15.42 16.74 1.06
N LEU A 52 -16.42 15.91 0.77
CA LEU A 52 -16.46 14.99 -0.37
C LEU A 52 -17.76 15.19 -1.13
N TRP A 53 -17.70 14.94 -2.43
CA TRP A 53 -18.89 14.83 -3.26
C TRP A 53 -19.51 13.43 -3.16
N PRO A 54 -20.84 13.28 -3.38
CA PRO A 54 -21.51 11.99 -3.29
C PRO A 54 -20.87 10.88 -4.14
N TRP A 55 -20.46 11.18 -5.37
CA TRP A 55 -19.80 10.21 -6.26
C TRP A 55 -18.43 9.76 -5.74
N GLU A 56 -17.72 10.59 -4.98
CA GLU A 56 -16.44 10.20 -4.36
C GLU A 56 -16.64 9.23 -3.20
N ILE A 57 -17.78 9.32 -2.52
CA ILE A 57 -18.16 8.42 -1.42
C ILE A 57 -18.56 7.06 -1.98
N GLU A 58 -19.25 7.06 -3.12
CA GLU A 58 -19.69 5.86 -3.83
C GLU A 58 -18.56 5.16 -4.60
N ASP A 59 -17.42 5.82 -4.81
CA ASP A 59 -16.27 5.21 -5.45
C ASP A 59 -15.62 4.13 -4.56
N GLU A 60 -15.92 2.87 -4.90
CA GLU A 60 -15.36 1.69 -4.25
C GLU A 60 -14.05 1.20 -4.90
N SER A 61 -13.57 1.90 -5.94
CA SER A 61 -12.31 1.58 -6.59
C SER A 61 -11.12 1.73 -5.64
N LEU A 62 -10.01 1.06 -5.99
CA LEU A 62 -8.75 1.22 -5.26
C LEU A 62 -8.27 2.68 -5.25
N GLN A 63 -8.53 3.44 -6.32
CA GLN A 63 -8.09 4.84 -6.41
C GLN A 63 -8.96 5.76 -5.54
N GLY A 64 -10.27 5.57 -5.54
CA GLY A 64 -11.19 6.28 -4.63
C GLY A 64 -10.82 6.07 -3.16
N HIS A 65 -10.56 4.82 -2.77
CA HIS A 65 -10.06 4.49 -1.43
C HIS A 65 -8.76 5.21 -1.07
N ARG A 66 -7.77 5.24 -1.97
CA ARG A 66 -6.52 5.98 -1.74
C ARG A 66 -6.77 7.46 -1.51
N LYS A 67 -7.59 8.07 -2.36
CA LYS A 67 -7.94 9.49 -2.26
C LYS A 67 -8.59 9.83 -0.91
N ILE A 68 -9.54 9.01 -0.46
CA ILE A 68 -10.20 9.19 0.83
C ILE A 68 -9.19 9.09 1.99
N VAL A 69 -8.31 8.08 1.97
CA VAL A 69 -7.28 7.91 3.01
C VAL A 69 -6.34 9.12 3.07
N ASP A 70 -5.93 9.66 1.92
CA ASP A 70 -5.07 10.84 1.85
C ASP A 70 -5.77 12.09 2.41
N LEU A 71 -7.05 12.29 2.10
CA LEU A 71 -7.85 13.39 2.63
C LEU A 71 -8.01 13.29 4.15
N LEU A 72 -8.31 12.10 4.67
CA LEU A 72 -8.37 11.84 6.11
C LEU A 72 -7.03 12.12 6.80
N GLN A 73 -5.91 11.75 6.17
CA GLN A 73 -4.59 12.02 6.70
C GLN A 73 -4.30 13.53 6.77
N ARG A 74 -4.68 14.29 5.74
CA ARG A 74 -4.55 15.76 5.73
C ARG A 74 -5.41 16.41 6.81
N ALA A 75 -6.67 15.97 6.95
CA ALA A 75 -7.57 16.45 7.99
C ALA A 75 -7.02 16.17 9.40
N LEU A 76 -6.49 14.96 9.64
CA LEU A 76 -5.84 14.61 10.91
C LEU A 76 -4.63 15.47 11.24
N ARG A 77 -3.78 15.76 10.24
CA ARG A 77 -2.62 16.64 10.43
C ARG A 77 -3.05 18.06 10.80
N LEU A 78 -4.08 18.58 10.15
CA LEU A 78 -4.63 19.90 10.46
C LEU A 78 -5.22 19.93 11.87
N GLU A 79 -6.02 18.93 12.23
CA GLU A 79 -6.63 18.84 13.56
C GLU A 79 -5.57 18.71 14.66
N ARG A 80 -4.51 17.93 14.42
CA ARG A 80 -3.37 17.83 15.33
C ARG A 80 -2.64 19.16 15.48
N LYS A 81 -2.43 19.90 14.39
CA LYS A 81 -1.80 21.23 14.42
C LYS A 81 -2.63 22.21 15.27
N ARG A 82 -3.95 22.19 15.12
CA ARG A 82 -4.88 22.98 15.94
C ARG A 82 -4.77 22.63 17.43
N GLY A 83 -4.76 21.34 17.77
CA GLY A 83 -4.63 20.89 19.15
C GLY A 83 -3.31 21.32 19.80
N ILE A 84 -2.19 21.21 19.07
CA ILE A 84 -0.87 21.68 19.55
C ILE A 84 -0.87 23.20 19.75
N GLY A 85 -1.48 23.95 18.84
CA GLY A 85 -1.58 25.40 18.93
C GLY A 85 -2.63 25.90 19.94
N ARG A 86 -3.28 25.01 20.70
CA ARG A 86 -4.42 25.33 21.60
C ARG A 86 -5.48 26.18 20.88
N HIS A 87 -5.66 25.92 19.59
CA HIS A 87 -6.60 26.66 18.76
C HIS A 87 -8.01 26.37 19.24
N TRP A 88 -8.84 27.41 19.38
CA TRP A 88 -10.19 27.31 19.95
C TRP A 88 -11.12 26.37 19.16
N THR A 89 -10.87 26.18 17.86
CA THR A 89 -11.63 25.23 17.02
C THR A 89 -11.17 23.77 17.15
N TYR A 90 -10.17 23.48 17.97
CA TYR A 90 -9.72 22.10 18.14
C TYR A 90 -10.81 21.28 18.82
N ASP A 91 -11.21 20.18 18.19
CA ASP A 91 -12.24 19.29 18.72
C ASP A 91 -11.69 17.87 18.87
N VAL A 92 -11.61 17.41 20.13
CA VAL A 92 -11.15 16.05 20.49
C VAL A 92 -12.10 14.98 19.94
N ALA A 93 -13.42 15.24 19.94
CA ALA A 93 -14.41 14.30 19.42
C ALA A 93 -14.26 14.15 17.89
N ARG A 94 -14.11 15.28 17.18
CA ARG A 94 -13.78 15.26 15.75
C ARG A 94 -12.47 14.52 15.48
N HIS A 95 -11.43 14.77 16.27
CA HIS A 95 -10.13 14.09 16.13
C HIS A 95 -10.28 12.57 16.28
N ALA A 96 -11.03 12.10 17.28
CA ALA A 96 -11.30 10.68 17.48
C ALA A 96 -12.09 10.05 16.33
N ARG A 97 -13.09 10.76 15.77
CA ARG A 97 -13.86 10.29 14.60
C ARG A 97 -13.00 10.21 13.35
N LEU A 98 -12.16 11.21 13.10
CA LEU A 98 -11.18 11.19 12.00
C LEU A 98 -10.21 10.01 12.12
N LEU A 99 -9.72 9.72 13.32
CA LEU A 99 -8.86 8.57 13.57
C LEU A 99 -9.56 7.24 13.30
N ALA A 100 -10.81 7.09 13.76
CA ALA A 100 -11.59 5.88 13.53
C ALA A 100 -11.83 5.64 12.03
N ALA A 101 -12.29 6.68 11.31
CA ALA A 101 -12.48 6.62 9.85
C ALA A 101 -11.17 6.29 9.12
N TYR A 102 -10.06 6.95 9.46
CA TYR A 102 -8.76 6.66 8.84
C TYR A 102 -8.31 5.21 9.03
N ARG A 103 -8.49 4.65 10.23
CA ARG A 103 -8.14 3.26 10.53
C ARG A 103 -9.01 2.28 9.76
N ALA A 104 -10.32 2.51 9.70
CA ALA A 104 -11.24 1.67 8.95
C ALA A 104 -10.91 1.70 7.45
N GLU A 105 -10.73 2.89 6.86
CA GLU A 105 -10.43 3.05 5.44
C GLU A 105 -9.06 2.50 5.05
N SER A 106 -8.03 2.72 5.88
CA SER A 106 -6.70 2.15 5.63
C SER A 106 -6.69 0.63 5.74
N ALA A 107 -7.45 0.05 6.68
CA ALA A 107 -7.63 -1.41 6.76
C ALA A 107 -8.34 -1.95 5.51
N ALA A 108 -9.40 -1.29 5.06
CA ALA A 108 -10.16 -1.66 3.88
C ALA A 108 -9.31 -1.59 2.59
N LEU A 109 -8.52 -0.53 2.44
CA LEU A 109 -7.55 -0.39 1.34
C LEU A 109 -6.53 -1.54 1.35
N ASN A 110 -5.91 -1.81 2.51
CA ASN A 110 -4.92 -2.89 2.63
C ASN A 110 -5.52 -4.27 2.32
N ALA A 111 -6.75 -4.53 2.75
CA ALA A 111 -7.47 -5.76 2.42
C ALA A 111 -7.67 -5.90 0.90
N ARG A 112 -8.10 -4.83 0.22
CA ARG A 112 -8.27 -4.81 -1.24
C ARG A 112 -6.95 -5.01 -1.99
N LEU A 113 -5.87 -4.34 -1.57
CA LEU A 113 -4.54 -4.52 -2.18
C LEU A 113 -4.03 -5.96 -2.07
N ARG A 114 -4.31 -6.63 -0.94
CA ARG A 114 -3.98 -8.05 -0.75
C ARG A 114 -4.84 -8.96 -1.64
N ALA A 115 -6.12 -8.63 -1.83
CA ALA A 115 -7.01 -9.38 -2.73
C ALA A 115 -6.55 -9.26 -4.19
N SER A 116 -6.27 -8.05 -4.67
CA SER A 116 -5.80 -7.82 -6.04
C SER A 116 -4.47 -8.52 -6.33
N ALA A 117 -3.56 -8.57 -5.35
CA ALA A 117 -2.28 -9.28 -5.50
C ALA A 117 -2.46 -10.80 -5.66
N ARG A 118 -3.46 -11.39 -4.97
CA ARG A 118 -3.80 -12.81 -5.10
C ARG A 118 -4.37 -13.11 -6.48
N GLU A 119 -5.20 -12.22 -7.01
CA GLU A 119 -5.78 -12.37 -8.36
C GLU A 119 -4.70 -12.30 -9.45
N THR A 120 -3.74 -11.39 -9.33
CA THR A 120 -2.61 -11.32 -10.27
C THR A 120 -1.72 -12.57 -10.23
N GLY A 121 -1.53 -13.17 -9.04
CA GLY A 121 -0.78 -14.42 -8.90
C GLY A 121 -1.46 -15.60 -9.59
N LYS A 122 -2.79 -15.74 -9.42
CA LYS A 122 -3.58 -16.80 -10.07
C LYS A 122 -3.57 -16.73 -11.60
N ARG A 123 -3.56 -15.52 -12.17
CA ARG A 123 -3.48 -15.34 -13.63
C ARG A 123 -2.20 -15.95 -14.20
N HIS A 124 -1.07 -15.78 -13.53
CA HIS A 124 0.22 -16.29 -13.99
C HIS A 124 0.34 -17.82 -13.89
N GLU A 125 -0.39 -18.45 -12.95
CA GLU A 125 -0.47 -19.91 -12.82
C GLU A 125 -1.38 -20.54 -13.90
N GLN A 126 -2.37 -19.79 -14.43
CA GLN A 126 -3.29 -20.28 -15.46
C GLN A 126 -2.75 -20.18 -16.89
N THR A 127 -1.82 -19.26 -17.18
CA THR A 127 -1.20 -19.12 -18.52
C THR A 127 -0.12 -20.17 -18.81
N GLY A 128 0.13 -21.11 -17.89
CA GLY A 128 1.21 -22.10 -17.98
C GLY A 128 0.90 -23.37 -18.80
N THR A 129 -0.34 -23.63 -19.21
CA THR A 129 -0.71 -24.90 -19.87
C THR A 129 -1.87 -24.78 -20.88
N ASN A 130 -1.73 -23.88 -21.86
CA ASN A 130 -2.44 -24.10 -23.14
C ASN A 130 -1.67 -23.42 -24.28
N VAL A 131 -0.55 -24.05 -24.67
CA VAL A 131 -0.04 -23.92 -26.04
C VAL A 131 -0.88 -24.90 -26.87
N PRO A 132 -1.70 -24.46 -27.84
CA PRO A 132 -2.31 -25.41 -28.76
C PRO A 132 -1.19 -26.15 -29.49
N ALA A 133 -1.23 -27.48 -29.43
CA ALA A 133 -0.22 -28.39 -29.97
C ALA A 133 -0.18 -28.46 -31.52
N GLU A 134 -0.55 -27.38 -32.22
CA GLU A 134 -0.58 -27.31 -33.68
C GLU A 134 0.29 -26.15 -34.16
N LEU A 135 1.57 -26.45 -34.40
CA LEU A 135 2.45 -25.85 -35.43
C LEU A 135 3.84 -26.50 -35.34
N GLN A 136 3.87 -27.83 -35.30
CA GLN A 136 5.05 -28.60 -35.67
C GLN A 136 4.76 -29.26 -37.03
N SER A 137 5.76 -29.24 -37.90
CA SER A 137 5.76 -29.75 -39.28
C SER A 137 5.34 -28.70 -40.32
N ASN A 138 6.34 -28.02 -40.89
CA ASN A 138 6.66 -28.09 -42.32
C ASN A 138 7.84 -27.15 -42.62
N SER A 139 9.06 -27.66 -42.46
CA SER A 139 10.23 -27.10 -43.14
C SER A 139 11.03 -28.25 -43.74
N GLU A 140 10.42 -28.92 -44.72
CA GLU A 140 11.12 -29.77 -45.65
C GLU A 140 12.00 -28.90 -46.56
N SER A 141 13.31 -29.05 -46.36
CA SER A 141 14.27 -29.40 -47.40
C SER A 141 14.12 -28.76 -48.79
N ILE A 142 14.79 -27.62 -49.00
CA ILE A 142 15.50 -27.29 -50.26
C ILE A 142 16.77 -26.54 -49.79
N GLY A 143 17.97 -27.10 -49.78
CA GLY A 143 18.66 -27.65 -50.94
C GLY A 143 19.53 -26.55 -51.56
N GLY A 144 20.85 -26.61 -51.34
CA GLY A 144 21.81 -26.09 -52.31
C GLY A 144 22.62 -24.85 -51.92
N LEU A 145 23.92 -25.09 -51.77
CA LEU A 145 25.02 -24.40 -52.49
C LEU A 145 25.22 -22.90 -52.26
N GLY A 146 26.41 -22.55 -51.77
CA GLY A 146 26.95 -21.22 -52.07
C GLY A 146 28.05 -20.72 -51.15
N CYS A 147 29.18 -21.43 -51.10
CA CYS A 147 30.45 -20.85 -50.67
C CYS A 147 30.72 -19.59 -51.53
N ASN A 148 31.10 -18.47 -50.93
CA ASN A 148 32.03 -17.52 -51.55
C ASN A 148 32.66 -16.56 -50.53
N SER A 149 33.89 -16.91 -50.19
CA SER A 149 34.98 -16.04 -49.76
C SER A 149 35.28 -14.92 -50.76
N ARG A 150 35.39 -13.67 -50.30
CA ARG A 150 36.11 -12.55 -50.97
C ARG A 150 36.28 -11.41 -49.94
N ALA A 151 37.46 -11.16 -49.37
CA ALA A 151 38.66 -10.50 -49.92
C ALA A 151 38.49 -9.00 -50.20
N MET A 152 39.23 -8.21 -49.41
CA MET A 152 39.77 -6.85 -49.61
C MET A 152 38.82 -5.64 -49.74
N GLY A 153 39.20 -4.59 -49.02
CA GLY A 153 38.66 -3.23 -49.05
C GLY A 153 39.31 -2.41 -47.94
#